data_AF-A0A2R7RBB7-F1
#
_entry.id   AF-A0A2R7RBB7-F1
#
_cell.length_a   1.000
_cell.length_b   1.000
_cell.length_c   1.000
_cell.angle_alpha   90.00
_cell.angle_beta   90.00
_cell.angle_gamma   90.00
#
_symmetry.space_group_name_H-M   'P 1'
#
loop_
_entity.id
_entity.type
_entity.pdbx_description
1 polymer ?
#
loop_
_entity_poly.entity_id
_entity_poly.type
_entity_poly.pdbx_seq_one_letter_code
_entity_poly.pdbx_strand_id
1 'polypeptide(L)' 'MLLTLGLLMVPGAASAAPGDVGVEGPSHSGTGSPTGTKRATSALWFNDGSWWGNLWDTASSDFHIF' A
#
# COMPACT_ATOMS: atom_id res chain seq x y z
N MET A 1 -55.68 35.23 24.15
CA MET A 1 -54.38 35.88 23.86
C MET A 1 -53.63 35.01 22.87
N LEU A 2 -52.99 35.67 21.93
CA LEU A 2 -52.63 35.21 20.60
C LEU A 2 -51.20 34.65 20.56
N LEU A 3 -50.99 33.69 19.64
CA LEU A 3 -49.74 33.31 18.98
C LEU A 3 -48.67 32.61 19.84
N THR A 4 -48.25 31.42 19.41
CA THR A 4 -47.06 31.24 18.57
C THR A 4 -46.87 29.76 18.27
N LEU A 5 -46.85 29.38 16.99
CA LEU A 5 -46.35 28.08 16.56
C LEU A 5 -45.30 28.30 15.46
N GLY A 6 -44.06 28.50 15.88
CA GLY A 6 -42.91 28.48 14.97
C GLY A 6 -42.49 27.04 14.77
N LEU A 7 -42.67 26.51 13.56
CA LEU A 7 -42.17 25.18 13.20
C LEU A 7 -40.65 25.29 13.00
N LEU A 8 -39.88 24.73 13.94
CA LEU A 8 -38.43 24.63 13.84
C LEU A 8 -38.10 23.58 12.77
N MET A 9 -37.68 24.01 11.58
CA MET A 9 -37.14 23.10 10.57
C MET A 9 -35.79 22.58 11.04
N VAL A 10 -35.74 21.30 11.42
CA VAL A 10 -34.50 20.59 11.71
C VAL A 10 -33.84 20.23 10.36
N PRO A 11 -32.60 20.68 10.08
CA PRO A 11 -31.89 20.23 8.89
C PRO A 11 -31.63 18.72 9.01
N GLY A 12 -32.04 17.95 8.00
CA GLY A 12 -31.77 16.51 7.94
C GLY A 12 -30.27 16.24 7.94
N ALA A 13 -29.84 15.22 8.69
CA ALA A 13 -28.44 14.82 8.72
C ALA A 13 -27.99 14.42 7.30
N ALA A 14 -26.95 15.08 6.78
CA ALA A 14 -26.34 14.69 5.53
C ALA A 14 -25.77 13.27 5.68
N SER A 15 -26.24 12.36 4.85
CA SER A 15 -25.78 10.97 4.80
C SER A 15 -24.91 10.81 3.56
N ALA A 16 -23.68 10.35 3.75
CA ALA A 16 -22.75 10.07 2.67
C ALA A 16 -23.20 8.81 1.89
N ALA A 17 -22.93 8.74 0.60
CA ALA A 17 -23.36 7.62 -0.23
C ALA A 17 -22.58 6.35 0.14
N PRO A 18 -23.14 5.13 -0.04
CA PRO A 18 -22.39 3.89 0.16
C PRO A 18 -21.13 3.87 -0.72
N GLY A 19 -19.95 4.05 -0.11
CA GLY A 19 -18.68 4.30 -0.80
C GLY A 19 -17.87 5.44 -0.18
N ASP A 20 -18.51 6.36 0.56
CA ASP A 20 -17.86 7.45 1.31
C ASP A 20 -17.30 6.99 2.67
N VAL A 21 -16.85 5.74 2.77
CA VAL A 21 -16.22 5.19 3.98
C VAL A 21 -14.86 4.60 3.61
N GLY A 22 -13.81 5.38 3.85
CA GLY A 22 -12.42 5.01 3.60
C GLY A 22 -11.50 6.23 3.67
N VAL A 23 -10.21 6.02 3.92
CA VAL A 23 -9.16 7.04 3.76
C VAL A 23 -8.30 6.60 2.59
N GLU A 24 -8.04 7.52 1.66
CA GLU A 24 -7.10 7.31 0.55
C GLU A 24 -5.78 6.75 1.10
N GLY A 25 -5.38 5.57 0.61
CA GLY A 25 -4.11 4.96 0.98
C GLY A 25 -2.92 5.73 0.40
N PRO A 26 -1.68 5.41 0.81
CA PRO A 26 -0.50 6.03 0.23
C PRO A 26 -0.47 5.86 -1.29
N SER A 27 -0.34 6.96 -2.04
CA SER A 27 -0.12 6.91 -3.49
C SER A 27 1.38 6.91 -3.80
N HIS A 28 1.79 6.10 -4.77
CA HIS A 28 3.16 6.10 -5.29
C HIS A 28 3.17 6.78 -6.66
N SER A 29 3.62 8.03 -6.75
CA SER A 29 4.01 8.63 -8.02
C SER A 29 5.46 8.25 -8.33
N GLY A 30 5.71 7.79 -9.56
CA GLY A 30 7.08 7.56 -10.07
C GLY A 30 7.48 6.13 -10.43
N THR A 31 6.69 5.10 -10.10
CA THR A 31 6.99 3.72 -10.53
C THR A 31 5.71 2.91 -10.77
N GLY A 32 5.50 2.42 -11.99
CA GLY A 32 4.35 1.58 -12.39
C GLY A 32 4.29 0.19 -11.75
N SER A 33 5.23 -0.12 -10.84
CA SER A 33 5.19 -1.29 -9.99
C SER A 33 5.83 -0.90 -8.64
N PRO A 34 5.06 -0.66 -7.57
CA PRO A 34 5.61 -0.47 -6.22
C PRO A 34 6.38 -1.70 -5.73
N THR A 35 6.20 -2.84 -6.39
CA THR A 35 6.92 -4.10 -6.21
C THR A 35 7.81 -4.42 -7.41
N GLY A 36 8.29 -3.40 -8.14
CA GLY A 36 9.04 -3.54 -9.39
C GLY A 36 10.06 -4.67 -9.29
N THR A 37 10.13 -5.52 -10.34
CA THR A 37 10.86 -6.80 -10.41
C THR A 37 11.95 -6.83 -9.35
N LYS A 38 11.66 -7.51 -8.23
CA LYS A 38 12.50 -7.53 -7.03
C LYS A 38 13.96 -7.54 -7.47
N ARG A 39 14.68 -6.42 -7.25
CA ARG A 39 16.11 -6.38 -7.60
C ARG A 39 16.78 -7.56 -6.89
N ALA A 40 17.67 -8.24 -7.59
CA ALA A 40 18.47 -9.27 -6.96
C ALA A 40 19.13 -8.65 -5.71
N THR A 41 18.99 -9.36 -4.59
CA THR A 41 19.47 -8.94 -3.27
C THR A 41 20.28 -10.08 -2.70
N SER A 42 21.23 -9.76 -1.83
CA SER A 42 21.99 -10.77 -1.10
C SER A 42 21.03 -11.62 -0.26
N ALA A 43 20.94 -12.91 -0.57
CA ALA A 43 20.05 -13.84 0.11
C ALA A 43 20.74 -15.18 0.32
N LEU A 44 20.43 -15.84 1.44
CA LEU A 44 20.91 -17.17 1.79
C LEU A 44 19.72 -18.11 2.01
N TRP A 45 19.82 -19.35 1.56
CA TRP A 45 18.83 -20.40 1.80
C TRP A 45 19.50 -21.78 1.91
N PHE A 46 18.82 -22.72 2.56
CA PHE A 46 19.30 -24.09 2.72
C PHE A 46 18.54 -25.02 1.76
N ASN A 47 19.25 -25.82 0.99
CA ASN A 47 18.67 -26.81 0.07
C ASN A 47 19.67 -27.94 -0.20
N ASP A 48 19.19 -29.19 -0.23
CA ASP A 48 20.00 -30.39 -0.52
C ASP A 48 21.27 -30.53 0.35
N GLY A 49 21.11 -30.35 1.67
CA GLY A 49 22.21 -30.49 2.62
C GLY A 49 23.23 -29.36 2.61
N SER A 50 23.07 -28.36 1.74
CA SER A 50 24.02 -27.26 1.55
C SER A 50 23.35 -25.90 1.71
N TRP A 51 24.14 -24.91 2.16
CA TRP A 51 23.75 -23.51 2.11
C TRP A 51 24.10 -22.94 0.74
N TRP A 52 23.15 -22.22 0.17
CA TRP A 52 23.28 -21.54 -1.11
C TRP A 52 23.17 -20.03 -0.91
N GLY A 53 23.82 -19.27 -1.78
CA GLY A 53 23.78 -17.82 -1.73
C GLY A 53 23.57 -17.19 -3.10
N ASN A 54 22.69 -16.19 -3.18
CA ASN A 54 22.61 -15.27 -4.30
C ASN A 54 23.39 -14.02 -3.88
N LEU A 55 24.66 -13.92 -4.27
CA LEU A 55 25.59 -12.90 -3.77
C LEU A 55 26.07 -12.00 -4.91
N TRP A 56 26.40 -10.76 -4.55
CA TRP A 56 26.97 -9.78 -5.48
C TRP A 56 28.40 -10.21 -5.88
N ASP A 57 28.64 -10.37 -7.18
CA ASP A 57 29.97 -10.51 -7.76
C ASP A 57 30.48 -9.17 -8.28
N THR A 58 31.60 -8.71 -7.75
CA THR A 58 32.21 -7.44 -8.16
C THR A 58 32.86 -7.52 -9.54
N ALA A 59 33.24 -8.71 -10.02
CA ALA A 59 33.87 -8.85 -11.33
C ALA A 59 32.86 -8.67 -12.47
N SER A 60 31.68 -9.26 -12.36
CA SER A 60 30.60 -9.11 -13.34
C SER A 60 29.67 -7.93 -13.04
N SER A 61 29.73 -7.33 -11.84
CA SER A 61 28.76 -6.34 -11.36
C SER A 61 27.31 -6.87 -11.44
N ASP A 62 27.12 -8.14 -11.06
CA ASP A 62 25.82 -8.80 -11.07
C ASP A 62 25.72 -9.83 -9.92
N PHE A 63 24.53 -10.37 -9.67
CA PHE A 63 24.30 -11.40 -8.67
C PHE A 63 24.45 -12.81 -9.26
N HIS A 64 25.14 -13.69 -8.52
CA HIS A 64 25.35 -15.08 -8.89
C HIS A 64 24.99 -16.05 -7.76
N ILE A 65 24.69 -17.29 -8.16
CA ILE A 65 24.44 -18.39 -7.25
C ILE A 65 25.76 -19.09 -6.92
N PHE A 66 26.02 -19.24 -5.63
CA PHE A 66 27.15 -19.98 -5.05
C PHE A 66 26.65 -21.13 -4.20
#